data_AF-A0A1J3F3V5-F1
#
_entry.id   AF-A0A1J3F3V5-F1
#
_cell.length_a   1.000
_cell.length_b   1.000
_cell.length_c   1.000
_cell.angle_alpha   90.00
_cell.angle_beta   90.00
_cell.angle_gamma   90.00
#
_symmetry.space_group_name_H-M   'P 1'
#
loop_
_entity.id
_entity.type
_entity.pdbx_description
1 polymer ?
#
loop_
_entity_poly.entity_id
_entity_poly.type
_entity_poly.pdbx_seq_one_letter_code
_entity_poly.pdbx_strand_id
1 'polypeptide(L)'
;MQSLHTILLLVLFVLCSSLGSISCQSGPTDELQNLLEVKQSFVTNPGEDDPLRQWSSVNINFCSWTGVTCDDTGLFRVVALNLSGLGLTG
;
A
#
# COMPACT_ATOMS: atom_id res chain seq x y z
N MET A 1 -36.48 -17.24 -21.21
CA MET A 1 -35.04 -17.52 -20.98
C MET A 1 -34.23 -16.22 -20.85
N GLN A 2 -34.41 -15.24 -21.74
CA GLN A 2 -33.71 -13.94 -21.69
C GLN A 2 -34.01 -13.10 -20.44
N SER A 3 -35.28 -13.03 -20.00
CA SER A 3 -35.65 -12.30 -18.78
C SER A 3 -35.09 -12.89 -17.48
N LEU A 4 -34.80 -14.20 -17.44
CA LEU A 4 -34.21 -14.84 -16.26
C LEU A 4 -32.73 -14.43 -16.12
N HIS A 5 -32.02 -14.34 -17.26
CA HIS A 5 -30.62 -13.94 -17.31
C HIS A 5 -30.43 -12.46 -16.93
N THR A 6 -31.31 -11.58 -17.40
CA THR A 6 -31.27 -10.16 -17.03
C THR A 6 -31.58 -9.95 -15.55
N ILE A 7 -32.55 -10.71 -14.99
CA ILE A 7 -32.84 -10.69 -13.55
C ILE A 7 -31.63 -11.18 -12.74
N LEU A 8 -30.97 -12.25 -13.18
CA LEU A 8 -29.78 -12.78 -12.50
C LEU A 8 -28.64 -11.74 -12.48
N LEU A 9 -28.36 -11.09 -13.62
CA LEU A 9 -27.34 -10.04 -13.71
C LEU A 9 -27.65 -8.83 -12.83
N LEU A 10 -28.93 -8.42 -12.77
CA LEU A 10 -29.38 -7.31 -11.94
C LEU A 10 -29.20 -7.62 -10.45
N VAL A 11 -29.55 -8.83 -10.02
CA VAL A 11 -29.35 -9.29 -8.64
C VAL A 11 -27.86 -9.33 -8.29
N LEU A 12 -27.01 -9.83 -9.20
CA LEU A 12 -25.55 -9.85 -9.00
C LEU A 12 -24.97 -8.43 -8.85
N PHE A 13 -25.42 -7.51 -9.70
CA PHE A 13 -24.99 -6.11 -9.67
C PHE A 13 -25.42 -5.41 -8.37
N VAL A 14 -26.65 -5.63 -7.90
CA VAL A 14 -27.15 -5.10 -6.62
C VAL A 14 -26.40 -5.71 -5.44
N LEU A 15 -26.07 -7.01 -5.48
CA LEU A 15 -25.24 -7.66 -4.45
C LEU A 15 -23.83 -7.06 -4.41
N CYS A 16 -23.17 -6.88 -5.56
CA CYS A 16 -21.86 -6.24 -5.64
C CYS A 16 -21.87 -4.77 -5.20
N SER A 17 -22.99 -4.06 -5.40
CA SER A 17 -23.15 -2.65 -5.01
C SER A 17 -23.50 -2.47 -3.53
N SER A 18 -24.17 -3.45 -2.93
CA SER A 18 -24.57 -3.47 -1.50
C SER A 18 -23.49 -4.03 -0.58
N LEU A 19 -22.55 -4.80 -1.14
CA LEU A 19 -21.19 -4.92 -0.62
C LEU A 19 -20.51 -3.55 -0.81
N GLY A 20 -20.92 -2.56 0.00
CA GLY A 20 -20.30 -1.25 0.03
C GLY A 20 -18.79 -1.43 0.04
N SER A 21 -18.10 -0.70 -0.85
CA SER A 21 -16.68 -0.78 -1.16
C SER A 21 -15.94 -1.76 -0.23
N ILE A 22 -15.84 -3.04 -0.64
CA ILE A 22 -14.84 -3.91 -0.03
C ILE A 22 -13.54 -3.19 -0.32
N SER A 23 -13.07 -2.41 0.64
CA SER A 23 -11.77 -1.79 0.58
C SER A 23 -10.85 -2.99 0.63
N CYS A 24 -10.41 -3.44 -0.54
CA CYS A 24 -9.34 -4.41 -0.64
C CYS A 24 -8.21 -3.80 0.19
N GLN A 25 -8.04 -4.28 1.41
CA GLN A 25 -6.86 -3.93 2.19
C GLN A 25 -5.70 -4.32 1.27
N SER A 26 -4.90 -3.32 0.92
CA SER A 26 -3.96 -3.26 -0.19
C SER A 26 -2.84 -4.31 -0.19
N GLY A 27 -3.02 -5.54 0.30
CA GLY A 27 -1.96 -6.56 0.41
C GLY A 27 -0.63 -6.09 1.05
N PRO A 28 0.32 -6.99 1.28
CA PRO A 28 1.70 -6.57 1.56
C PRO A 28 2.41 -6.08 0.28
N THR A 29 2.03 -6.60 -0.89
CA THR A 29 2.66 -6.29 -2.17
C THR A 29 2.32 -4.88 -2.68
N ASP A 30 1.06 -4.44 -2.57
CA ASP A 30 0.69 -3.10 -3.04
C ASP A 30 1.22 -2.04 -2.07
N GLU A 31 1.28 -2.33 -0.75
CA GLU A 31 1.95 -1.45 0.22
C GLU A 31 3.44 -1.28 -0.10
N LEU A 32 4.16 -2.37 -0.41
CA LEU A 32 5.56 -2.29 -0.82
C LEU A 32 5.73 -1.38 -2.05
N GLN A 33 4.92 -1.59 -3.08
CA GLN A 33 4.99 -0.78 -4.31
C GLN A 33 4.70 0.71 -4.02
N ASN A 34 3.67 1.00 -3.22
CA ASN A 34 3.34 2.37 -2.83
C ASN A 34 4.49 3.06 -2.07
N LEU A 35 5.17 2.36 -1.16
CA LEU A 35 6.31 2.93 -0.44
C LEU A 35 7.50 3.19 -1.37
N LEU A 36 7.73 2.34 -2.38
CA LEU A 36 8.78 2.56 -3.38
C LEU A 36 8.47 3.77 -4.28
N GLU A 37 7.21 4.00 -4.62
CA GLU A 37 6.78 5.22 -5.33
C GLU A 37 6.96 6.47 -4.47
N VAL A 38 6.64 6.39 -3.18
CA VAL A 38 6.94 7.48 -2.23
C VAL A 38 8.45 7.76 -2.19
N LYS A 39 9.30 6.73 -2.14
CA LYS A 39 10.75 6.93 -2.22
C LYS A 39 11.16 7.65 -3.51
N GLN A 40 10.59 7.28 -4.65
CA GLN A 40 10.90 7.91 -5.95
C GLN A 40 10.50 9.39 -6.03
N SER A 41 9.55 9.83 -5.20
CA SER A 41 9.18 11.25 -5.10
C SER A 41 10.24 12.13 -4.43
N PHE A 42 11.27 11.54 -3.83
CA PHE A 42 12.36 12.27 -3.20
C PHE A 42 13.66 12.16 -4.02
N VAL A 43 14.37 13.27 -4.11
CA VAL A 43 15.75 13.32 -4.58
C VAL A 43 16.66 12.83 -3.47
N THR A 44 17.08 11.57 -3.56
CA THR A 44 18.05 10.96 -2.63
C THR A 44 19.39 10.78 -3.32
N ASN A 45 20.49 11.06 -2.61
CA ASN A 45 21.83 10.68 -3.09
C ASN A 45 22.04 9.18 -2.81
N PRO A 46 22.15 8.32 -3.83
CA PRO A 46 22.35 6.89 -3.61
C PRO A 46 23.72 6.64 -2.96
N GLY A 47 23.73 5.98 -1.79
CA GLY A 47 24.97 5.70 -1.06
C GLY A 47 24.72 5.31 0.40
N GLU A 48 25.79 5.25 1.18
CA GLU A 48 25.72 4.96 2.63
C GLU A 48 24.95 6.03 3.41
N ASP A 49 24.91 7.26 2.89
CA ASP A 49 24.24 8.41 3.51
C ASP A 49 22.77 8.57 3.07
N ASP A 50 22.21 7.65 2.26
CA ASP A 50 20.79 7.69 1.87
C ASP A 50 19.90 7.39 3.09
N PRO A 51 19.13 8.36 3.61
CA PRO A 51 18.24 8.13 4.75
C PRO A 51 17.14 7.10 4.45
N LEU A 52 16.81 6.87 3.17
CA LEU A 52 15.84 5.90 2.70
C LEU A 52 16.49 4.64 2.11
N ARG A 53 17.76 4.34 2.42
CA ARG A 53 18.48 3.19 1.85
C ARG A 53 17.74 1.85 2.02
N GLN A 54 17.09 1.66 3.17
CA GLN A 54 16.35 0.43 3.48
C GLN A 54 15.09 0.25 2.63
N TRP A 55 14.51 1.35 2.13
CA TRP A 55 13.33 1.35 1.28
C TRP A 55 13.72 0.82 -0.10
N SER A 56 13.57 -0.49 -0.29
CA SER A 56 14.06 -1.21 -1.47
C SER A 56 13.19 -2.44 -1.76
N SER A 57 13.09 -2.81 -3.04
CA SER A 57 12.37 -4.02 -3.44
C SER A 57 13.01 -5.32 -2.95
N VAL A 58 14.29 -5.27 -2.56
CA VAL A 58 15.02 -6.42 -2.00
C VAL A 58 14.67 -6.63 -0.53
N ASN A 59 14.47 -5.55 0.24
CA ASN A 59 14.07 -5.63 1.64
C ASN A 59 12.54 -5.63 1.77
N ILE A 60 11.91 -6.78 1.54
CA ILE A 60 10.45 -6.92 1.59
C ILE A 60 9.83 -6.68 2.98
N ASN A 61 10.63 -6.68 4.05
CA ASN A 61 10.15 -6.41 5.41
C ASN A 61 10.10 -4.90 5.67
N PHE A 62 9.14 -4.22 5.03
CA PHE A 62 9.02 -2.76 5.08
C PHE A 62 8.73 -2.20 6.48
N CYS A 63 8.19 -3.00 7.39
CA CYS A 63 8.01 -2.62 8.80
C CYS A 63 9.35 -2.41 9.55
N SER A 64 10.46 -2.90 8.99
CA SER A 64 11.81 -2.69 9.54
C SER A 64 12.51 -1.44 8.99
N TRP A 65 11.89 -0.72 8.05
CA TRP A 65 12.50 0.42 7.39
C TRP A 65 12.47 1.66 8.29
N THR A 66 13.50 2.50 8.19
CA THR A 66 13.52 3.81 8.84
C THR A 66 12.24 4.59 8.55
N GLY A 67 11.60 5.06 9.63
CA GLY A 67 10.42 5.91 9.56
C GLY A 67 9.11 5.18 9.26
N VAL A 68 9.10 3.86 9.06
CA VAL A 68 7.85 3.10 8.84
C VAL A 68 7.32 2.57 10.17
N THR A 69 6.02 2.73 10.41
CA THR A 69 5.32 2.10 11.54
C THR A 69 4.23 1.21 11.00
N CYS A 70 4.24 -0.05 11.41
CA CYS A 70 3.20 -1.01 11.08
C CYS A 70 2.28 -1.28 12.28
N ASP A 71 1.07 -1.77 12.01
CA ASP A 71 0.22 -2.32 13.04
C ASP A 71 0.73 -3.67 13.58
N ASP A 72 0.27 -4.04 14.76
CA ASP A 72 0.61 -5.32 15.42
C ASP A 72 -0.57 -6.30 15.36
N THR A 73 -1.45 -6.16 14.37
CA THR A 73 -2.66 -6.99 14.22
C THR A 73 -2.39 -8.34 13.53
N GLY A 74 -1.12 -8.60 13.17
CA GLY A 74 -0.67 -9.77 12.42
C GLY A 74 -0.75 -9.60 10.89
N LEU A 75 -1.35 -8.51 10.40
CA LEU A 75 -1.36 -8.15 8.98
C LEU A 75 -0.19 -7.24 8.58
N PHE A 76 0.52 -6.66 9.57
CA PHE A 76 1.70 -5.83 9.39
C PHE A 76 1.49 -4.69 8.39
N ARG A 77 0.35 -4.00 8.51
CA ARG A 77 -0.07 -2.91 7.63
C ARG A 77 0.64 -1.63 8.01
N VAL A 78 1.02 -0.82 7.02
CA VAL A 78 1.62 0.49 7.31
C VAL A 78 0.55 1.43 7.85
N VAL A 79 0.76 1.94 9.07
CA VAL A 79 -0.17 2.87 9.73
C VAL A 79 0.38 4.27 9.90
N ALA A 80 1.71 4.44 9.82
CA ALA A 80 2.32 5.77 9.85
C ALA A 80 3.69 5.79 9.15
N LEU A 81 4.03 6.97 8.64
CA LEU A 81 5.36 7.33 8.16
C LEU A 81 5.88 8.53 8.94
N ASN A 82 7.07 8.40 9.52
CA ASN A 82 7.80 9.50 10.14
C ASN A 82 9.06 9.79 9.33
N LEU A 83 8.97 10.79 8.46
CA LEU A 83 10.06 11.24 7.60
C LEU A 83 10.72 12.55 8.11
N SER A 84 10.33 12.98 9.30
CA SER A 84 10.80 14.24 9.89
C SER A 84 12.30 14.20 10.15
N GLY A 85 13.00 15.28 9.82
CA GLY A 85 14.44 15.40 10.10
C GLY A 85 15.35 14.56 9.20
N LEU A 86 14.81 13.85 8.21
CA LEU A 86 15.60 13.06 7.24
C LEU A 86 16.23 13.91 6.12
N GLY A 87 15.95 15.22 6.07
CA GLY A 87 16.52 16.13 5.07
C GLY A 87 16.09 15.82 3.63
N LEU A 88 14.95 15.15 3.45
CA LEU A 88 14.43 14.78 2.14
C LEU A 88 14.01 16.02 1.35
N THR A 89 14.35 16.03 0.06
CA THR A 89 13.93 17.03 -0.93
C THR A 89 13.22 16.33 -2.07
N GLY A 90 12.29 16.99 -2.77
CA GLY A 90 11.55 16.45 -3.92
C GLY A 90 11.77 17.26 -5.18
#